data_AF-A0A7J5VGW2-F1
#
_entry.id   AF-A0A7J5VGW2-F1
#
_cell.length_a   1.000
_cell.length_b   1.000
_cell.length_c   1.000
_cell.angle_alpha   90.00
_cell.angle_beta   90.00
_cell.angle_gamma   90.00
#
_symmetry.space_group_name_H-M   'P 1'
#
loop_
_entity.id
_entity.type
_entity.pdbx_description
1 polymer ?
#
loop_
_entity_poly.entity_id
_entity_poly.type
_entity_poly.pdbx_seq_one_letter_code
_entity_poly.pdbx_strand_id
1 'polypeptide(L)'
;MKRKAILFLAVVMILFSVSLVNSSGWQLKDMGVGIYDDAAYDKELRIVEKRNTWSMQELQSRSALIGRGKVFGAWLVGPPVNTYLNKNGVAEYGYKYRLTDPKGQSIVAGPHGFYMPGFTTTGINVGVVGNWRIDYMLWHRSTEQVTPIGSIEFKITDGATAKPVQTGWQLKDMGVGIYDDAAYDKELRIVEKRNTWSIQELQSRGALIGRGKVFGVWLVGPPVSSYLNKHGQAEYAYKYRLTDPKGNSSVFGPHGFYSPGFTTIFINTWIAGNWKVEFTIWQRSTQQDTPIGTIDFKITD
;
A
#
# COMPACT_ATOMS: atom_id res chain seq x y z
N MET A 1 -69.75 25.53 -2.01
CA MET A 1 -68.83 26.32 -1.16
C MET A 1 -68.18 25.36 -0.15
N LYS A 2 -66.85 25.16 -0.23
CA LYS A 2 -65.96 24.52 0.78
C LYS A 2 -66.19 23.01 1.06
N ARG A 3 -65.20 22.12 1.29
CA ARG A 3 -63.74 22.04 1.15
C ARG A 3 -63.41 20.54 1.22
N LYS A 4 -62.44 20.08 0.44
CA LYS A 4 -61.84 18.73 0.49
C LYS A 4 -61.12 18.54 1.83
N ALA A 5 -61.16 17.32 2.40
CA ALA A 5 -60.19 16.85 3.38
C ALA A 5 -59.72 15.46 2.93
N ILE A 6 -58.56 15.44 2.28
CA ILE A 6 -57.82 14.25 1.91
C ILE A 6 -57.04 13.83 3.15
N LEU A 7 -57.27 12.60 3.64
CA LEU A 7 -56.44 11.97 4.66
C LEU A 7 -55.03 11.75 4.08
N PHE A 8 -54.03 12.48 4.57
CA PHE A 8 -52.62 12.13 4.38
C PHE A 8 -52.21 11.26 5.56
N LEU A 9 -52.08 9.96 5.32
CA LEU A 9 -51.45 9.05 6.26
C LEU A 9 -49.93 9.25 6.14
N ALA A 10 -49.34 9.93 7.12
CA ALA A 10 -47.90 10.16 7.19
C ALA A 10 -47.19 8.83 7.50
N VAL A 11 -46.48 8.30 6.52
CA VAL A 11 -45.48 7.25 6.71
C VAL A 11 -44.31 7.89 7.46
N VAL A 12 -44.21 7.60 8.76
CA VAL A 12 -43.04 7.91 9.58
C VAL A 12 -41.90 7.04 9.08
N MET A 13 -41.12 7.59 8.14
CA MET A 13 -39.85 7.02 7.72
C MET A 13 -38.89 7.17 8.92
N ILE A 14 -38.77 6.11 9.72
CA ILE A 14 -37.68 5.98 10.69
C ILE A 14 -36.41 5.84 9.88
N LEU A 15 -35.76 6.97 9.63
CA LEU A 15 -34.36 7.03 9.22
C LEU A 15 -33.58 6.39 10.36
N PHE A 16 -33.23 5.12 10.21
CA PHE A 16 -32.10 4.56 10.92
C PHE A 16 -30.89 5.38 10.46
N SER A 17 -30.49 6.34 11.29
CA SER A 17 -29.18 6.93 11.26
C SER A 17 -28.19 5.79 11.43
N VAL A 18 -27.70 5.24 10.32
CA VAL A 18 -26.52 4.39 10.34
C VAL A 18 -25.43 5.32 10.83
N SER A 19 -25.07 5.19 12.11
CA SER A 19 -23.88 5.83 12.63
C SER A 19 -22.75 5.44 11.70
N LEU A 20 -22.28 6.40 10.92
CA LEU A 20 -21.01 6.28 10.20
C LEU A 20 -19.98 6.05 11.28
N VAL A 21 -19.65 4.78 11.53
CA VAL A 21 -18.53 4.41 12.36
C VAL A 21 -17.31 4.89 11.59
N ASN A 22 -16.86 6.09 11.96
CA ASN A 22 -15.56 6.61 11.58
C ASN A 22 -14.53 5.53 11.95
N SER A 23 -13.77 5.05 10.96
CA SER A 23 -12.50 4.38 11.25
C SER A 23 -11.51 5.45 11.72
N SER A 24 -11.82 6.10 12.83
CA SER A 24 -10.98 7.14 13.42
C SER A 24 -9.86 6.44 14.18
N GLY A 25 -8.66 6.46 13.63
CA GLY A 25 -7.45 6.20 14.42
C GLY A 25 -6.36 5.47 13.66
N TRP A 26 -6.68 4.36 13.00
CA TRP A 26 -5.64 3.54 12.37
C TRP A 26 -5.42 3.92 10.90
N GLN A 27 -4.15 4.14 10.55
CA GLN A 27 -3.74 4.49 9.19
C GLN A 27 -2.47 3.75 8.81
N LEU A 28 -2.41 3.26 7.58
CA LEU A 28 -1.22 2.60 7.04
C LEU A 28 -0.11 3.64 6.89
N LYS A 29 1.03 3.41 7.56
CA LYS A 29 2.23 4.24 7.43
C LYS A 29 3.23 3.62 6.46
N ASP A 30 3.49 2.33 6.57
CA ASP A 30 4.36 1.63 5.63
C ASP A 30 3.99 0.14 5.52
N MET A 31 4.37 -0.46 4.41
CA MET A 31 4.39 -1.91 4.25
C MET A 31 5.53 -2.30 3.31
N GLY A 32 6.01 -3.52 3.43
CA GLY A 32 7.09 -4.00 2.60
C GLY A 32 7.28 -5.50 2.67
N VAL A 33 8.13 -5.99 1.78
CA VAL A 33 8.63 -7.36 1.74
C VAL A 33 10.14 -7.32 1.57
N GLY A 34 10.83 -8.28 2.19
CA GLY A 34 12.27 -8.37 2.16
C GLY A 34 12.84 -9.00 3.42
N ILE A 35 14.05 -8.63 3.78
CA ILE A 35 14.71 -9.14 4.98
C ILE A 35 14.65 -8.09 6.08
N TYR A 36 14.18 -8.50 7.26
CA TYR A 36 14.22 -7.72 8.49
C TYR A 36 15.04 -8.46 9.56
N ASP A 37 15.50 -7.74 10.56
CA ASP A 37 16.17 -8.29 11.74
C ASP A 37 15.17 -8.43 12.89
N ASP A 38 14.92 -9.68 13.28
CA ASP A 38 13.97 -10.10 14.31
C ASP A 38 14.55 -10.03 15.73
N ALA A 39 15.80 -9.56 15.90
CA ALA A 39 16.45 -9.47 17.21
C ALA A 39 15.70 -8.57 18.22
N ALA A 40 14.93 -7.59 17.73
CA ALA A 40 14.13 -6.66 18.54
C ALA A 40 12.66 -6.63 18.07
N TYR A 41 12.13 -7.79 17.68
CA TYR A 41 10.87 -7.95 16.95
C TYR A 41 9.63 -7.28 17.58
N ASP A 42 9.62 -7.06 18.90
CA ASP A 42 8.53 -6.44 19.64
C ASP A 42 8.74 -4.96 19.97
N LYS A 43 9.95 -4.44 19.74
CA LYS A 43 10.39 -3.08 20.13
C LYS A 43 10.68 -2.17 18.96
N GLU A 44 11.23 -2.70 17.88
CA GLU A 44 11.67 -1.89 16.74
C GLU A 44 11.66 -2.71 15.45
N LEU A 45 11.07 -2.15 14.38
CA LEU A 45 11.17 -2.73 13.05
C LEU A 45 12.52 -2.37 12.43
N ARG A 46 13.37 -3.37 12.22
CA ARG A 46 14.69 -3.20 11.61
C ARG A 46 14.73 -3.81 10.22
N ILE A 47 14.49 -2.99 9.20
CA ILE A 47 14.55 -3.43 7.81
C ILE A 47 16.02 -3.54 7.39
N VAL A 48 16.46 -4.73 7.04
CA VAL A 48 17.81 -4.97 6.50
C VAL A 48 17.82 -4.65 5.01
N GLU A 49 16.79 -5.09 4.28
CA GLU A 49 16.69 -4.89 2.84
C GLU A 49 15.25 -5.03 2.35
N LYS A 50 14.73 -3.98 1.69
CA LYS A 50 13.39 -3.93 1.07
C LYS A 50 13.54 -4.03 -0.44
N ARG A 51 12.93 -5.06 -1.04
CA ARG A 51 12.76 -5.22 -2.50
C ARG A 51 11.77 -6.34 -2.78
N ASN A 52 11.25 -6.37 -4.00
CA ASN A 52 10.20 -7.31 -4.41
C ASN A 52 10.69 -8.47 -5.28
N THR A 53 12.01 -8.66 -5.46
CA THR A 53 12.56 -9.81 -6.20
C THR A 53 13.71 -10.42 -5.42
N TRP A 54 13.65 -11.73 -5.20
CA TRP A 54 14.61 -12.48 -4.39
C TRP A 54 14.97 -13.81 -5.05
N SER A 55 16.20 -14.27 -4.85
CA SER A 55 16.60 -15.63 -5.20
C SER A 55 16.38 -16.57 -4.02
N MET A 56 15.87 -17.77 -4.28
CA MET A 56 15.77 -18.84 -3.29
C MET A 56 17.14 -19.17 -2.68
N GLN A 57 18.16 -19.34 -3.51
CA GLN A 57 19.52 -19.63 -3.05
C GLN A 57 20.10 -18.48 -2.22
N GLU A 58 19.83 -17.22 -2.59
CA GLU A 58 20.25 -16.08 -1.79
C GLU A 58 19.61 -16.15 -0.39
N LEU A 59 18.29 -16.32 -0.33
CA LEU A 59 17.57 -16.41 0.94
C LEU A 59 18.08 -17.57 1.80
N GLN A 60 18.38 -18.72 1.20
CA GLN A 60 18.99 -19.87 1.88
C GLN A 60 20.42 -19.57 2.38
N SER A 61 21.27 -19.01 1.53
CA SER A 61 22.67 -18.69 1.87
C SER A 61 22.79 -17.66 2.99
N ARG A 62 21.80 -16.78 3.12
CA ARG A 62 21.68 -15.78 4.19
C ARG A 62 20.98 -16.31 5.43
N SER A 63 20.60 -17.59 5.43
CA SER A 63 19.78 -18.23 6.46
C SER A 63 18.46 -17.49 6.73
N ALA A 64 17.95 -16.75 5.74
CA ALA A 64 16.79 -15.89 5.89
C ALA A 64 15.45 -16.64 5.93
N LEU A 65 15.46 -17.94 5.61
CA LEU A 65 14.30 -18.83 5.71
C LEU A 65 14.23 -19.58 7.05
N ILE A 66 15.22 -19.40 7.94
CA ILE A 66 15.31 -20.07 9.23
C ILE A 66 15.05 -19.02 10.32
N GLY A 67 13.99 -19.22 11.10
CA GLY A 67 13.29 -18.16 11.84
C GLY A 67 13.97 -17.56 13.08
N ARG A 68 15.22 -17.09 13.02
CA ARG A 68 15.84 -16.21 14.02
C ARG A 68 16.89 -15.29 13.40
N GLY A 69 16.92 -14.02 13.83
CA GLY A 69 17.87 -13.02 13.33
C GLY A 69 17.38 -12.38 12.04
N LYS A 70 18.12 -12.50 10.95
CA LYS A 70 17.73 -11.91 9.66
C LYS A 70 16.72 -12.81 8.96
N VAL A 71 15.45 -12.43 8.95
CA VAL A 71 14.34 -13.24 8.45
C VAL A 71 13.76 -12.61 7.18
N PHE A 72 13.47 -13.45 6.18
CA PHE A 72 12.69 -13.06 5.02
C PHE A 72 11.20 -13.06 5.34
N GLY A 73 10.53 -11.98 4.98
CA GLY A 73 9.10 -11.88 5.16
C GLY A 73 8.55 -10.53 4.76
N ALA A 74 7.36 -10.24 5.26
CA ALA A 74 6.67 -8.98 5.04
C ALA A 74 6.44 -8.24 6.35
N TRP A 75 6.24 -6.94 6.28
CA TRP A 75 5.90 -6.09 7.42
C TRP A 75 4.80 -5.11 7.07
N LEU A 76 4.10 -4.69 8.12
CA LEU A 76 3.02 -3.72 8.09
C LEU A 76 3.20 -2.76 9.26
N VAL A 77 3.13 -1.46 8.99
CA VAL A 77 3.36 -0.40 9.97
C VAL A 77 2.14 0.53 10.01
N GLY A 78 1.57 0.69 11.19
CA GLY A 78 0.52 1.63 11.52
C GLY A 78 0.94 2.61 12.62
N PRO A 79 -0.01 3.29 13.27
CA PRO A 79 0.28 4.09 14.46
C PRO A 79 0.61 3.19 15.67
N PRO A 80 1.28 3.73 16.71
CA PRO A 80 1.52 2.99 17.96
C PRO A 80 0.22 2.51 18.61
N VAL A 81 0.25 1.33 19.24
CA VAL A 81 -0.94 0.65 19.78
C VAL A 81 -1.69 1.50 20.82
N ASN A 82 -0.95 2.27 21.61
CA ASN A 82 -1.52 3.15 22.63
C ASN A 82 -2.41 4.28 22.08
N THR A 83 -2.39 4.52 20.76
CA THR A 83 -3.21 5.56 20.10
C THR A 83 -4.62 5.07 19.73
N TYR A 84 -4.91 3.78 19.87
CA TYR A 84 -6.21 3.19 19.52
C TYR A 84 -6.67 2.12 20.52
N LEU A 85 -6.43 2.37 21.81
CA LEU A 85 -7.00 1.56 22.87
C LEU A 85 -8.45 1.97 23.12
N ASN A 86 -9.33 1.00 23.31
CA ASN A 86 -10.69 1.27 23.77
C ASN A 86 -10.69 1.66 25.26
N LYS A 87 -11.88 1.99 25.78
CA LYS A 87 -12.11 2.32 27.21
C LYS A 87 -11.62 1.26 28.21
N ASN A 88 -11.40 0.02 27.77
CA ASN A 88 -10.92 -1.08 28.61
C ASN A 88 -9.40 -1.32 28.46
N GLY A 89 -8.68 -0.43 27.76
CA GLY A 89 -7.24 -0.58 27.50
C GLY A 89 -6.88 -1.63 26.46
N VAL A 90 -7.85 -2.11 25.67
CA VAL A 90 -7.64 -3.14 24.64
C VAL A 90 -7.53 -2.49 23.26
N ALA A 91 -6.54 -2.91 22.48
CA ALA A 91 -6.35 -2.45 21.10
C ALA A 91 -7.60 -2.71 20.23
N GLU A 92 -8.14 -1.65 19.65
CA GLU A 92 -9.33 -1.68 18.78
C GLU A 92 -9.05 -2.26 17.39
N TYR A 93 -7.79 -2.16 16.92
CA TYR A 93 -7.40 -2.64 15.60
C TYR A 93 -6.41 -3.80 15.70
N GLY A 94 -6.63 -4.78 14.84
CA GLY A 94 -5.68 -5.83 14.51
C GLY A 94 -5.54 -5.97 13.00
N TYR A 95 -4.81 -6.97 12.54
CA TYR A 95 -4.64 -7.22 11.11
C TYR A 95 -4.94 -8.67 10.75
N LYS A 96 -5.33 -8.88 9.50
CA LYS A 96 -5.33 -10.16 8.80
C LYS A 96 -4.43 -10.02 7.59
N TYR A 97 -3.91 -11.14 7.10
CA TYR A 97 -3.26 -11.16 5.80
C TYR A 97 -3.67 -12.39 5.01
N ARG A 98 -3.63 -12.25 3.69
CA ARG A 98 -3.72 -13.35 2.74
C ARG A 98 -2.38 -13.47 2.03
N LEU A 99 -1.75 -14.63 2.09
CA LEU A 99 -0.55 -14.93 1.33
C LEU A 99 -0.92 -15.90 0.22
N THR A 100 -0.71 -15.49 -1.03
CA THR A 100 -0.97 -16.29 -2.24
C THR A 100 0.35 -16.74 -2.85
N ASP A 101 0.48 -18.04 -3.09
CA ASP A 101 1.65 -18.66 -3.69
C ASP A 101 1.61 -18.61 -5.24
N PRO A 102 2.71 -18.97 -5.92
CA PRO A 102 2.78 -19.02 -7.38
C PRO A 102 1.81 -19.98 -8.06
N LYS A 103 1.22 -20.92 -7.31
CA LYS A 103 0.20 -21.85 -7.80
C LYS A 103 -1.21 -21.29 -7.59
N GLY A 104 -1.34 -20.08 -7.05
CA GLY A 104 -2.61 -19.43 -6.71
C GLY A 104 -3.22 -19.91 -5.39
N GLN A 105 -2.54 -20.79 -4.64
CA GLN A 105 -3.03 -21.25 -3.35
C GLN A 105 -2.86 -20.14 -2.32
N SER A 106 -3.90 -19.92 -1.52
CA SER A 106 -3.91 -18.81 -0.55
C SER A 106 -4.14 -19.32 0.86
N ILE A 107 -3.32 -18.83 1.79
CA ILE A 107 -3.58 -18.95 3.22
C ILE A 107 -4.09 -17.60 3.75
N VAL A 108 -5.06 -17.63 4.66
CA VAL A 108 -5.53 -16.45 5.40
C VAL A 108 -5.20 -16.65 6.86
N ALA A 109 -4.56 -15.67 7.47
CA ALA A 109 -4.17 -15.69 8.88
C ALA A 109 -4.69 -14.44 9.62
N GLY A 110 -4.90 -14.61 10.93
CA GLY A 110 -5.42 -13.59 11.83
C GLY A 110 -6.87 -13.82 12.28
N PRO A 111 -7.43 -12.91 13.11
CA PRO A 111 -6.87 -11.61 13.45
C PRO A 111 -5.66 -11.69 14.39
N HIS A 112 -4.66 -10.86 14.11
CA HIS A 112 -3.45 -10.69 14.92
C HIS A 112 -3.37 -9.26 15.49
N GLY A 113 -2.65 -9.08 16.59
CA GLY A 113 -2.34 -7.76 17.16
C GLY A 113 -1.04 -7.19 16.60
N PHE A 114 -0.89 -5.87 16.68
CA PHE A 114 0.38 -5.19 16.40
C PHE A 114 1.27 -5.18 17.65
N TYR A 115 2.59 -5.13 17.48
CA TYR A 115 3.49 -4.79 18.57
C TYR A 115 3.26 -3.36 19.03
N MET A 116 3.57 -3.06 20.30
CA MET A 116 3.30 -1.74 20.91
C MET A 116 3.73 -0.52 20.07
N PRO A 117 4.89 -0.54 19.39
CA PRO A 117 5.31 0.56 18.51
C PRO A 117 4.44 0.75 17.26
N GLY A 118 3.54 -0.17 16.95
CA GLY A 118 2.57 -0.06 15.85
C GLY A 118 2.93 -0.83 14.59
N PHE A 119 3.89 -1.76 14.64
CA PHE A 119 4.25 -2.60 13.49
C PHE A 119 3.97 -4.07 13.75
N THR A 120 4.04 -4.86 12.68
CA THR A 120 4.08 -6.32 12.73
C THR A 120 5.00 -6.84 11.62
N THR A 121 5.53 -8.04 11.82
CA THR A 121 6.29 -8.80 10.84
C THR A 121 5.61 -10.15 10.60
N THR A 122 5.81 -10.71 9.42
CA THR A 122 5.31 -12.02 9.04
C THR A 122 6.42 -12.73 8.29
N GLY A 123 7.05 -13.71 8.93
CA GLY A 123 8.02 -14.58 8.27
C GLY A 123 7.34 -15.35 7.13
N ILE A 124 7.96 -15.35 5.96
CA ILE A 124 7.42 -16.05 4.78
C ILE A 124 8.39 -17.17 4.43
N ASN A 125 7.92 -18.41 4.56
CA ASN A 125 8.65 -19.56 4.04
C ASN A 125 8.29 -19.75 2.56
N VAL A 126 9.11 -19.18 1.68
CA VAL A 126 8.95 -19.36 0.24
C VAL A 126 9.41 -20.76 -0.14
N GLY A 127 8.48 -21.72 -0.20
CA GLY A 127 8.78 -23.11 -0.57
C GLY A 127 8.82 -23.36 -2.08
N VAL A 128 8.43 -22.37 -2.90
CA VAL A 128 8.31 -22.48 -4.36
C VAL A 128 8.72 -21.19 -5.05
N VAL A 129 9.33 -21.33 -6.23
CA VAL A 129 9.70 -20.22 -7.12
C VAL A 129 8.47 -19.70 -7.86
N GLY A 130 8.49 -18.40 -8.19
CA GLY A 130 7.45 -17.73 -8.95
C GLY A 130 6.95 -16.45 -8.29
N ASN A 131 5.78 -15.98 -8.74
CA ASN A 131 5.17 -14.76 -8.25
C ASN A 131 4.32 -15.06 -7.01
N TRP A 132 4.54 -14.30 -5.96
CA TRP A 132 3.83 -14.34 -4.70
C TRP A 132 3.11 -13.01 -4.49
N ARG A 133 2.06 -13.04 -3.69
CA ARG A 133 1.32 -11.84 -3.29
C ARG A 133 0.94 -11.91 -1.83
N ILE A 134 1.11 -10.81 -1.11
CA ILE A 134 0.54 -10.63 0.22
C ILE A 134 -0.46 -9.47 0.19
N ASP A 135 -1.68 -9.75 0.61
CA ASP A 135 -2.72 -8.75 0.82
C ASP A 135 -2.89 -8.53 2.33
N TYR A 136 -2.92 -7.27 2.77
CA TYR A 136 -3.18 -6.89 4.15
C TYR A 136 -4.60 -6.36 4.33
N MET A 137 -5.23 -6.75 5.43
CA MET A 137 -6.51 -6.20 5.86
C MET A 137 -6.43 -5.74 7.31
N LEU A 138 -7.03 -4.59 7.58
CA LEU A 138 -7.27 -4.09 8.92
C LEU A 138 -8.55 -4.72 9.48
N TRP A 139 -8.49 -5.26 10.68
CA TRP A 139 -9.64 -5.81 11.39
C TRP A 139 -9.99 -4.92 12.58
N HIS A 140 -11.22 -4.45 12.65
CA HIS A 140 -11.74 -3.67 13.76
C HIS A 140 -12.40 -4.60 14.79
N ARG A 141 -11.88 -4.64 16.01
CA ARG A 141 -12.27 -5.59 17.06
C ARG A 141 -13.74 -5.50 17.45
N SER A 142 -14.24 -4.28 17.63
CA SER A 142 -15.58 -4.07 18.19
C SER A 142 -16.71 -4.27 17.18
N THR A 143 -16.43 -4.09 15.88
CA THR A 143 -17.43 -4.23 14.81
C THR A 143 -17.18 -5.43 13.91
N GLU A 144 -16.07 -6.13 14.13
CA GLU A 144 -15.53 -7.21 13.29
C GLU A 144 -15.27 -6.83 11.82
N GLN A 145 -15.38 -5.55 11.48
CA GLN A 145 -15.20 -5.05 10.12
C GLN A 145 -13.77 -5.34 9.64
N VAL A 146 -13.67 -5.87 8.42
CA VAL A 146 -12.40 -6.14 7.73
C VAL A 146 -12.28 -5.20 6.54
N THR A 147 -11.22 -4.40 6.50
CA THR A 147 -10.97 -3.41 5.44
C THR A 147 -9.64 -3.71 4.76
N PRO A 148 -9.59 -3.93 3.44
CA PRO A 148 -8.33 -4.00 2.71
C PRO A 148 -7.53 -2.71 2.88
N ILE A 149 -6.22 -2.81 3.11
CA ILE A 149 -5.35 -1.64 3.31
C ILE A 149 -4.17 -1.59 2.34
N GLY A 150 -3.92 -2.65 1.59
CA GLY A 150 -2.93 -2.67 0.53
C GLY A 150 -2.40 -4.08 0.24
N SER A 151 -1.64 -4.20 -0.84
CA SER A 151 -1.00 -5.45 -1.23
C SER A 151 0.40 -5.23 -1.81
N ILE A 152 1.20 -6.27 -1.73
CA ILE A 152 2.56 -6.32 -2.27
C ILE A 152 2.71 -7.58 -3.12
N GLU A 153 3.15 -7.41 -4.36
CA GLU A 153 3.57 -8.52 -5.20
C GLU A 153 5.09 -8.65 -5.18
N PHE A 154 5.59 -9.88 -5.11
CA PHE A 154 7.02 -10.17 -5.11
C PHE A 154 7.34 -11.48 -5.81
N LYS A 155 8.57 -11.65 -6.26
CA LYS A 155 9.00 -12.79 -7.06
C LYS A 155 10.16 -13.51 -6.40
N ILE A 156 10.06 -14.84 -6.37
CA ILE A 156 11.15 -15.75 -5.98
C ILE A 156 11.68 -16.45 -7.22
N THR A 157 12.99 -16.38 -7.45
CA THR A 157 13.67 -17.07 -8.55
C THR A 157 14.54 -18.22 -8.03
N ASP A 158 15.00 -19.08 -8.93
CA ASP A 158 15.83 -20.25 -8.63
C ASP A 158 17.33 -19.92 -8.41
N GLY A 159 17.91 -19.01 -9.21
CA GLY A 159 19.36 -18.85 -9.41
C GLY A 159 20.17 -18.74 -8.11
N ALA A 160 21.31 -19.44 -7.95
CA ALA A 160 22.42 -19.61 -8.88
C ALA A 160 23.42 -18.46 -8.70
N THR A 161 22.95 -17.28 -9.05
CA THR A 161 23.79 -16.16 -9.36
C THR A 161 24.03 -15.29 -8.14
N ALA A 162 25.32 -15.10 -7.82
CA ALA A 162 25.81 -14.06 -6.93
C ALA A 162 24.95 -12.80 -7.07
N LYS A 163 24.44 -12.28 -5.92
CA LYS A 163 23.63 -11.06 -5.76
C LYS A 163 23.25 -10.49 -7.13
N PRO A 164 22.15 -10.96 -7.75
CA PRO A 164 21.93 -10.73 -9.18
C PRO A 164 22.28 -9.28 -9.48
N VAL A 165 23.21 -9.05 -10.43
CA VAL A 165 23.37 -7.72 -11.03
C VAL A 165 21.96 -7.22 -11.20
N GLN A 166 21.63 -6.09 -10.57
CA GLN A 166 20.26 -5.64 -10.34
C GLN A 166 19.56 -5.45 -11.70
N THR A 167 19.10 -6.54 -12.29
CA THR A 167 18.65 -6.60 -13.68
C THR A 167 17.15 -6.41 -13.63
N GLY A 168 16.77 -5.17 -13.89
CA GLY A 168 15.38 -4.78 -14.02
C GLY A 168 14.88 -3.84 -12.92
N TRP A 169 13.68 -3.33 -13.15
CA TRP A 169 13.03 -2.42 -12.22
C TRP A 169 12.55 -3.17 -10.98
N GLN A 170 12.76 -2.59 -9.79
CA GLN A 170 12.34 -3.15 -8.51
C GLN A 170 11.64 -2.09 -7.67
N LEU A 171 10.58 -2.49 -6.98
CA LEU A 171 9.86 -1.60 -6.07
C LEU A 171 10.73 -1.31 -4.84
N LYS A 172 11.03 -0.03 -4.61
CA LYS A 172 11.67 0.44 -3.38
C LYS A 172 10.65 0.99 -2.39
N ASP A 173 9.76 1.85 -2.87
CA ASP A 173 8.68 2.40 -2.06
C ASP A 173 7.47 2.75 -2.94
N MET A 174 6.30 2.78 -2.32
CA MET A 174 5.10 3.39 -2.87
C MET A 174 4.24 3.91 -1.72
N GLY A 175 3.42 4.90 -2.02
CA GLY A 175 2.57 5.49 -1.00
C GLY A 175 1.55 6.47 -1.55
N VAL A 176 0.70 6.92 -0.63
CA VAL A 176 -0.33 7.94 -0.83
C VAL A 176 -0.24 8.95 0.30
N GLY A 177 -0.50 10.20 -0.02
CA GLY A 177 -0.48 11.29 0.93
C GLY A 177 -0.04 12.59 0.31
N ILE A 178 0.56 13.46 1.13
CA ILE A 178 1.02 14.77 0.69
C ILE A 178 2.53 14.72 0.42
N TYR A 179 2.92 15.22 -0.73
CA TYR A 179 4.32 15.44 -1.11
C TYR A 179 4.53 16.89 -1.56
N ASP A 180 5.77 17.37 -1.45
CA ASP A 180 6.18 18.68 -1.96
C ASP A 180 6.69 18.54 -3.39
N ASP A 181 6.00 19.15 -4.35
CA ASP A 181 6.30 19.12 -5.77
C ASP A 181 7.35 20.16 -6.20
N ALA A 182 7.88 20.98 -5.29
CA ALA A 182 8.84 22.04 -5.62
C ALA A 182 10.13 21.54 -6.29
N ALA A 183 10.48 20.27 -6.09
CA ALA A 183 11.64 19.61 -6.70
C ALA A 183 11.26 18.28 -7.39
N TYR A 184 10.06 18.24 -7.99
CA TYR A 184 9.41 17.00 -8.47
C TYR A 184 10.25 16.15 -9.43
N ASP A 185 11.25 16.72 -10.13
CA ASP A 185 12.12 16.02 -11.08
C ASP A 185 13.48 15.59 -10.47
N LYS A 186 13.83 16.12 -9.30
CA LYS A 186 15.13 15.96 -8.65
C LYS A 186 15.10 15.10 -7.39
N GLU A 187 14.04 15.21 -6.59
CA GLU A 187 13.90 14.43 -5.37
C GLU A 187 12.43 14.29 -4.94
N LEU A 188 12.11 13.13 -4.38
CA LEU A 188 10.80 12.90 -3.79
C LEU A 188 10.79 13.41 -2.35
N ARG A 189 9.97 14.42 -2.08
CA ARG A 189 9.80 15.00 -0.74
C ARG A 189 8.45 14.63 -0.16
N ILE A 190 8.37 13.52 0.56
CA ILE A 190 7.14 13.11 1.25
C ILE A 190 6.95 14.01 2.47
N VAL A 191 5.84 14.74 2.50
CA VAL A 191 5.44 15.54 3.66
C VAL A 191 4.73 14.65 4.68
N GLU A 192 3.82 13.79 4.19
CA GLU A 192 3.03 12.94 5.06
C GLU A 192 2.47 11.73 4.28
N LYS A 193 2.75 10.52 4.78
CA LYS A 193 2.29 9.24 4.21
C LYS A 193 1.25 8.62 5.13
N ARG A 194 0.01 8.51 4.64
CA ARG A 194 -1.09 7.78 5.30
C ARG A 194 -2.22 7.51 4.30
N ASN A 195 -3.06 6.51 4.58
CA ASN A 195 -4.10 6.05 3.65
C ASN A 195 -5.53 6.51 3.98
N THR A 196 -5.72 7.46 4.90
CA THR A 196 -7.04 8.06 5.18
C THR A 196 -6.92 9.56 5.33
N TRP A 197 -7.74 10.31 4.61
CA TRP A 197 -7.70 11.77 4.55
C TRP A 197 -9.12 12.35 4.53
N SER A 198 -9.32 13.52 5.14
CA SER A 198 -10.55 14.29 4.96
C SER A 198 -10.42 15.25 3.78
N ILE A 199 -11.49 15.43 3.01
CA ILE A 199 -11.55 16.45 1.95
C ILE A 199 -11.30 17.84 2.53
N GLN A 200 -11.93 18.17 3.67
CA GLN A 200 -11.74 19.47 4.33
C GLN A 200 -10.29 19.70 4.74
N GLU A 201 -9.64 18.66 5.26
CA GLU A 201 -8.21 18.74 5.59
C GLU A 201 -7.37 19.01 4.35
N LEU A 202 -7.56 18.23 3.28
CA LEU A 202 -6.81 18.40 2.04
C LEU A 202 -7.03 19.79 1.42
N GLN A 203 -8.26 20.31 1.47
CA GLN A 203 -8.60 21.65 1.00
C GLN A 203 -7.94 22.75 1.84
N SER A 204 -8.06 22.68 3.18
CA SER A 204 -7.48 23.67 4.08
C SER A 204 -5.95 23.74 3.97
N ARG A 205 -5.31 22.63 3.58
CA ARG A 205 -3.87 22.55 3.32
C ARG A 205 -3.47 22.94 1.90
N GLY A 206 -4.42 23.28 1.02
CA GLY A 206 -4.16 23.55 -0.39
C GLY A 206 -3.66 22.33 -1.17
N ALA A 207 -3.87 21.12 -0.68
CA ALA A 207 -3.32 19.91 -1.27
C ALA A 207 -4.02 19.47 -2.57
N LEU A 208 -5.19 20.04 -2.89
CA LEU A 208 -5.99 19.72 -4.09
C LEU A 208 -5.87 20.75 -5.23
N ILE A 209 -5.01 21.77 -5.08
CA ILE A 209 -4.88 22.86 -6.07
C ILE A 209 -3.61 22.79 -6.94
N GLY A 210 -2.82 21.71 -6.80
CA GLY A 210 -1.80 21.32 -7.77
C GLY A 210 -0.52 22.16 -7.83
N ARG A 211 -0.11 22.81 -6.73
CA ARG A 211 1.21 23.48 -6.59
C ARG A 211 1.73 23.41 -5.16
N GLY A 212 3.02 23.13 -4.99
CA GLY A 212 3.70 23.03 -3.70
C GLY A 212 3.39 21.70 -3.01
N LYS A 213 2.71 21.76 -1.86
CA LYS A 213 2.33 20.56 -1.10
C LYS A 213 1.04 20.00 -1.67
N VAL A 214 1.12 18.91 -2.42
CA VAL A 214 -0.01 18.33 -3.16
C VAL A 214 -0.33 16.93 -2.68
N PHE A 215 -1.61 16.56 -2.80
CA PHE A 215 -2.08 15.21 -2.51
C PHE A 215 -1.96 14.30 -3.74
N GLY A 216 -1.48 13.08 -3.52
CA GLY A 216 -1.47 12.08 -4.55
C GLY A 216 -0.75 10.81 -4.14
N VAL A 217 -0.29 10.06 -5.13
CA VAL A 217 0.47 8.82 -4.95
C VAL A 217 1.85 8.94 -5.54
N TRP A 218 2.77 8.12 -5.06
CA TRP A 218 4.12 8.02 -5.60
C TRP A 218 4.54 6.56 -5.73
N LEU A 219 5.50 6.36 -6.62
CA LEU A 219 6.15 5.09 -6.87
C LEU A 219 7.66 5.31 -7.01
N VAL A 220 8.46 4.54 -6.27
CA VAL A 220 9.91 4.65 -6.22
C VAL A 220 10.54 3.33 -6.62
N GLY A 221 11.49 3.41 -7.55
CA GLY A 221 12.32 2.32 -8.01
C GLY A 221 13.81 2.69 -8.05
N PRO A 222 14.62 1.98 -8.84
CA PRO A 222 16.01 2.35 -9.06
C PRO A 222 16.14 3.62 -9.93
N PRO A 223 17.29 4.34 -9.88
CA PRO A 223 17.55 5.45 -10.79
C PRO A 223 17.47 5.04 -12.25
N VAL A 224 16.99 5.93 -13.12
CA VAL A 224 16.78 5.64 -14.56
C VAL A 224 18.07 5.15 -15.25
N SER A 225 19.22 5.69 -14.83
CA SER A 225 20.54 5.30 -15.35
C SER A 225 20.88 3.82 -15.14
N SER A 226 20.25 3.13 -14.19
CA SER A 226 20.54 1.72 -13.91
C SER A 226 19.78 0.75 -14.82
N TYR A 227 18.90 1.21 -15.70
CA TYR A 227 18.10 0.37 -16.59
C TYR A 227 17.93 0.98 -17.99
N LEU A 228 18.99 1.61 -18.49
CA LEU A 228 19.03 2.04 -19.89
C LEU A 228 19.27 0.82 -20.79
N ASN A 229 18.54 0.75 -21.90
CA ASN A 229 18.79 -0.23 -22.95
C ASN A 229 20.03 0.15 -23.78
N LYS A 230 20.37 -0.70 -24.76
CA LYS A 230 21.52 -0.48 -25.67
C LYS A 230 21.47 0.84 -26.47
N HIS A 231 20.32 1.51 -26.51
CA HIS A 231 20.11 2.80 -27.19
C HIS A 231 20.09 3.99 -26.21
N GLY A 232 20.44 3.78 -24.93
CA GLY A 232 20.40 4.83 -23.91
C GLY A 232 18.98 5.24 -23.48
N GLN A 233 17.96 4.46 -23.83
CA GLN A 233 16.57 4.74 -23.46
C GLN A 233 16.18 3.92 -22.23
N ALA A 234 15.33 4.49 -21.36
CA ALA A 234 14.78 3.77 -20.22
C ALA A 234 14.02 2.51 -20.67
N GLU A 235 14.47 1.36 -20.17
CA GLU A 235 13.87 0.04 -20.47
C GLU A 235 12.51 -0.14 -19.79
N TYR A 236 12.26 0.53 -18.67
CA TYR A 236 11.03 0.42 -17.90
C TYR A 236 10.26 1.73 -17.84
N ALA A 237 8.94 1.60 -17.92
CA ALA A 237 7.97 2.66 -17.70
C ALA A 237 6.93 2.14 -16.68
N TYR A 238 6.09 3.03 -16.15
CA TYR A 238 4.97 2.64 -15.30
C TYR A 238 3.62 2.90 -15.97
N LYS A 239 2.64 2.09 -15.61
CA LYS A 239 1.21 2.33 -15.80
C LYS A 239 0.56 2.33 -14.43
N TYR A 240 -0.59 2.99 -14.32
CA TYR A 240 -1.42 2.87 -13.13
C TYR A 240 -2.89 2.83 -13.50
N ARG A 241 -3.66 2.10 -12.70
CA ARG A 241 -5.12 2.08 -12.76
C ARG A 241 -5.65 2.78 -11.51
N LEU A 242 -6.37 3.87 -11.71
CA LEU A 242 -7.08 4.58 -10.65
C LEU A 242 -8.54 4.14 -10.65
N THR A 243 -9.04 3.69 -9.52
CA THR A 243 -10.45 3.34 -9.31
C THR A 243 -11.05 4.28 -8.28
N ASP A 244 -12.15 4.94 -8.65
CA ASP A 244 -12.86 5.89 -7.81
C ASP A 244 -13.87 5.21 -6.86
N PRO A 245 -14.45 5.95 -5.89
CA PRO A 245 -15.46 5.43 -4.96
C PRO A 245 -16.74 4.90 -5.60
N LYS A 246 -17.03 5.26 -6.86
CA LYS A 246 -18.17 4.76 -7.62
C LYS A 246 -17.82 3.47 -8.38
N GLY A 247 -16.57 3.02 -8.29
CA GLY A 247 -16.06 1.85 -9.00
C GLY A 247 -15.61 2.14 -10.43
N ASN A 248 -15.64 3.40 -10.88
CA ASN A 248 -15.13 3.75 -12.21
C ASN A 248 -13.62 3.62 -12.21
N SER A 249 -13.09 2.99 -13.26
CA SER A 249 -11.67 2.69 -13.35
C SER A 249 -11.07 3.21 -14.65
N SER A 250 -9.89 3.81 -14.58
CA SER A 250 -9.16 4.32 -15.74
C SER A 250 -7.68 3.91 -15.65
N VAL A 251 -7.12 3.48 -16.79
CA VAL A 251 -5.72 3.09 -16.92
C VAL A 251 -4.96 4.20 -17.63
N PHE A 252 -3.80 4.57 -17.07
CA PHE A 252 -2.93 5.62 -17.57
C PHE A 252 -1.53 5.07 -17.83
N GLY A 253 -0.83 5.65 -18.81
CA GLY A 253 0.52 5.28 -19.22
C GLY A 253 0.60 4.50 -20.53
N PRO A 254 1.80 4.02 -20.91
CA PRO A 254 3.02 4.03 -20.12
C PRO A 254 3.64 5.42 -19.94
N HIS A 255 4.20 5.69 -18.75
CA HIS A 255 4.88 6.93 -18.38
C HIS A 255 6.32 6.66 -17.90
N GLY A 256 7.24 7.58 -18.17
CA GLY A 256 8.63 7.47 -17.69
C GLY A 256 8.78 7.90 -16.23
N PHE A 257 9.84 7.41 -15.58
CA PHE A 257 10.25 7.88 -14.26
C PHE A 257 11.13 9.14 -14.38
N TYR A 258 11.13 9.99 -13.36
CA TYR A 258 12.16 11.01 -13.21
C TYR A 258 13.53 10.37 -13.01
N SER A 259 14.61 11.05 -13.43
CA SER A 259 15.98 10.52 -13.42
C SER A 259 16.39 9.84 -12.09
N PRO A 260 16.04 10.37 -10.91
CA PRO A 260 16.36 9.73 -9.62
C PRO A 260 15.64 8.38 -9.38
N GLY A 261 14.65 8.03 -10.20
CA GLY A 261 13.97 6.73 -10.15
C GLY A 261 12.59 6.73 -9.48
N PHE A 262 11.91 7.88 -9.40
CA PHE A 262 10.57 7.97 -8.82
C PHE A 262 9.58 8.63 -9.79
N THR A 263 8.30 8.54 -9.44
CA THR A 263 7.22 9.30 -10.06
C THR A 263 6.21 9.72 -8.98
N THR A 264 5.49 10.81 -9.26
CA THR A 264 4.39 11.33 -8.47
C THR A 264 3.17 11.53 -9.36
N ILE A 265 2.00 11.16 -8.87
CA ILE A 265 0.72 11.31 -9.57
C ILE A 265 -0.19 12.12 -8.66
N PHE A 266 -0.54 13.32 -9.10
CA PHE A 266 -1.58 14.10 -8.45
C PHE A 266 -2.93 13.39 -8.57
N ILE A 267 -3.64 13.21 -7.45
CA ILE A 267 -4.98 12.62 -7.46
C ILE A 267 -5.99 13.66 -7.01
N ASN A 268 -6.97 13.91 -7.87
CA ASN A 268 -8.01 14.86 -7.58
C ASN A 268 -9.20 14.20 -6.86
N THR A 269 -9.17 14.17 -5.53
CA THR A 269 -10.14 13.46 -4.70
C THR A 269 -11.31 14.33 -4.23
N TRP A 270 -12.09 14.90 -5.16
CA TRP A 270 -13.28 15.70 -4.81
C TRP A 270 -14.48 14.88 -4.29
N ILE A 271 -14.37 13.55 -4.28
CA ILE A 271 -15.43 12.66 -3.81
C ILE A 271 -14.92 11.78 -2.68
N ALA A 272 -15.72 11.70 -1.62
CA ALA A 272 -15.48 10.83 -0.49
C ALA A 272 -15.73 9.36 -0.86
N GLY A 273 -15.08 8.47 -0.12
CA GLY A 273 -15.19 7.02 -0.23
C GLY A 273 -13.84 6.33 -0.41
N ASN A 274 -13.90 5.07 -0.81
CA ASN A 274 -12.72 4.22 -0.98
C ASN A 274 -12.16 4.39 -2.39
N TRP A 275 -10.86 4.64 -2.47
CA TRP A 275 -10.11 4.77 -3.69
C TRP A 275 -9.04 3.68 -3.75
N LYS A 276 -8.65 3.31 -4.97
CA LYS A 276 -7.62 2.30 -5.20
C LYS A 276 -6.71 2.72 -6.36
N VAL A 277 -5.40 2.57 -6.17
CA VAL A 277 -4.40 2.67 -7.24
C VAL A 277 -3.66 1.36 -7.39
N GLU A 278 -3.69 0.79 -8.58
CA GLU A 278 -2.95 -0.43 -8.94
C GLU A 278 -1.79 -0.02 -9.85
N PHE A 279 -0.55 -0.31 -9.46
CA PHE A 279 0.65 0.01 -10.23
C PHE A 279 1.13 -1.18 -11.05
N THR A 280 1.63 -0.88 -12.25
CA THR A 280 2.21 -1.87 -13.17
C THR A 280 3.48 -1.31 -13.79
N ILE A 281 4.51 -2.14 -13.90
CA ILE A 281 5.71 -1.85 -14.69
C ILE A 281 5.54 -2.42 -16.08
N TRP A 282 5.77 -1.57 -17.07
CA TRP A 282 5.83 -1.95 -18.47
C TRP A 282 7.29 -2.03 -18.92
N GLN A 283 7.68 -3.15 -19.51
CA GLN A 283 9.01 -3.36 -20.08
C GLN A 283 9.01 -3.09 -21.59
N ARG A 284 9.90 -2.22 -22.05
CA ARG A 284 9.92 -1.73 -23.44
C ARG A 284 10.24 -2.80 -24.46
N SER A 285 11.24 -3.64 -24.20
CA SER A 285 11.70 -4.65 -25.16
C SER A 285 10.71 -5.80 -25.36
N THR A 286 10.03 -6.22 -24.28
CA THR A 286 9.11 -7.37 -24.28
C THR A 286 7.64 -6.95 -24.36
N GLN A 287 7.34 -5.66 -24.17
CA GLN A 287 6.00 -5.11 -23.96
C GLN A 287 5.24 -5.75 -22.80
N GLN A 288 5.95 -6.42 -21.88
CA GLN A 288 5.34 -7.11 -20.77
C GLN A 288 4.89 -6.13 -19.69
N ASP A 289 3.66 -6.31 -19.21
CA ASP A 289 3.12 -5.66 -18.03
C ASP A 289 3.31 -6.56 -16.80
N THR A 290 3.91 -6.01 -15.75
CA THR A 290 4.14 -6.69 -14.47
C THR A 290 3.49 -5.86 -13.36
N PRO A 291 2.41 -6.34 -12.72
CA PRO A 291 1.85 -5.67 -11.56
C PRO A 291 2.90 -5.66 -10.42
N ILE A 292 2.92 -4.58 -9.64
CA ILE A 292 3.93 -4.40 -8.58
C ILE A 292 3.34 -4.12 -7.21
N GLY A 293 2.08 -3.68 -7.15
CA GLY A 293 1.42 -3.40 -5.89
C GLY A 293 0.19 -2.52 -6.03
N THR A 294 -0.59 -2.50 -4.96
CA THR A 294 -1.82 -1.74 -4.86
C THR A 294 -1.83 -0.89 -3.60
N ILE A 295 -2.36 0.31 -3.73
CA ILE A 295 -2.62 1.23 -2.62
C ILE A 295 -4.13 1.43 -2.51
N ASP A 296 -4.70 0.99 -1.40
CA ASP A 296 -6.07 1.30 -1.00
C ASP A 296 -6.06 2.49 -0.03
N PHE A 297 -6.88 3.49 -0.29
CA PHE A 297 -7.00 4.66 0.57
C PHE A 297 -8.42 5.20 0.64
N LYS A 298 -8.72 5.93 1.71
CA LYS A 298 -10.05 6.45 1.99
C LYS A 298 -10.05 7.97 2.07
N ILE A 299 -11.03 8.56 1.43
CA ILE A 299 -11.33 9.99 1.54
C ILE A 299 -12.63 10.13 2.33
N THR A 300 -12.60 10.88 3.42
CA THR A 300 -13.80 11.21 4.21
C THR A 300 -14.24 12.64 3.90
N ASP A 301 -15.47 12.97 4.28
CA ASP A 301 -15.97 14.34 4.21
C ASP A 301 -15.18 15.31 5.13
#